data_AF-A0A9P0HAQ1-F1
#
_entry.id   AF-A0A9P0HAQ1-F1
#
_cell.length_a   1.000
_cell.length_b   1.000
_cell.length_c   1.000
_cell.angle_alpha   90.00
_cell.angle_beta   90.00
_cell.angle_gamma   90.00
#
_symmetry.space_group_name_H-M   'P 1'
#
loop_
_entity.id
_entity.type
_entity.pdbx_description
1 polymer ?
#
loop_
_entity_poly.entity_id
_entity_poly.type
_entity_poly.pdbx_seq_one_letter_code
_entity_poly.pdbx_strand_id
1 'polypeptide(L)'
;MVTCSVGFLKENWSMFDPPLPLSYLKGFNCIGFDTLNKVYLEYDECWWGSLEGIQFVWDSAKRKKMLEGDDTLWTCDLTGFDPVVGLPNVLVGWVGGEGAVLMEAFSADLIGQHCTQVLREITGNTEIPIPKRCTRCCEEEMATSPLACSIDNDTSNRALAVIGSP
;
A
#
# COMPACT_ATOMS: atom_id res chain seq x y z
N MET A 1 0.90 31.37 5.00
CA MET A 1 0.15 30.12 4.80
C MET A 1 1.16 28.99 4.87
N VAL A 2 0.95 28.00 5.74
CA VAL A 2 1.86 26.86 5.95
C VAL A 2 1.14 25.62 5.45
N THR A 3 1.76 24.88 4.54
CA THR A 3 1.21 23.68 3.90
C THR A 3 2.19 22.52 4.05
N CYS A 4 2.53 22.16 5.28
CA CYS A 4 3.32 20.97 5.59
C CYS A 4 2.43 19.84 6.08
N SER A 5 2.97 18.61 6.09
CA SER A 5 2.23 17.44 6.56
C SER A 5 1.94 17.52 8.06
N VAL A 6 0.89 16.84 8.50
CA VAL A 6 0.55 16.74 9.93
C VAL A 6 1.65 16.01 10.72
N GLY A 7 2.29 15.00 10.12
CA GLY A 7 3.46 14.33 10.71
C GLY A 7 4.60 15.31 10.99
N PHE A 8 4.98 16.12 9.99
CA PHE A 8 6.00 17.15 10.16
C PHE A 8 5.64 18.17 11.25
N LEU A 9 4.37 18.61 11.29
CA LEU A 9 3.89 19.54 12.32
C LEU A 9 3.96 18.95 13.73
N LYS A 10 3.68 17.66 13.91
CA LYS A 10 3.77 17.00 15.22
C LYS A 10 5.19 16.93 15.76
N GLU A 11 6.18 16.78 14.88
CA GLU A 11 7.58 16.74 15.26
C GLU A 11 8.20 18.14 15.40
N ASN A 12 7.70 19.13 14.65
CA ASN A 12 8.33 20.44 14.50
C ASN A 12 7.45 21.62 14.94
N TRP A 13 6.41 21.40 15.76
CA TRP A 13 5.48 22.46 16.21
C TRP A 13 6.17 23.62 16.96
N SER A 14 7.39 23.42 17.45
CA SER A 14 8.20 24.45 18.11
C SER A 14 8.84 25.46 17.14
N MET A 15 8.73 25.24 15.82
CA MET A 15 9.27 26.16 14.80
C MET A 15 8.51 27.49 14.67
N PHE A 16 7.33 27.60 15.29
CA PHE A 16 6.48 28.78 15.21
C PHE A 16 6.88 29.83 16.24
N ASP A 17 7.06 31.07 15.78
CA ASP A 17 7.24 32.25 16.62
C ASP A 17 6.22 33.33 16.21
N PRO A 18 5.26 33.71 17.08
CA PRO A 18 5.07 33.22 18.45
C PRO A 18 4.59 31.75 18.52
N PRO A 19 4.78 31.05 19.67
CA PRO A 19 4.35 29.67 19.83
C PRO A 19 2.85 29.45 19.56
N LEU A 20 2.51 28.29 19.00
CA LEU A 20 1.13 27.95 18.71
C LEU A 20 0.28 27.82 19.99
N PRO A 21 -0.99 28.28 19.98
CA PRO A 21 -1.90 28.06 21.08
C PRO A 21 -2.14 26.56 21.35
N LEU A 22 -2.36 26.21 22.63
CA LEU A 22 -2.59 24.82 23.06
C LEU A 22 -3.74 24.11 22.34
N SER A 23 -4.75 24.85 21.85
CA SER A 23 -5.86 24.29 21.07
C SER A 23 -5.41 23.63 19.77
N TYR A 24 -4.40 24.19 19.10
CA TYR A 24 -3.84 23.63 17.86
C TYR A 24 -3.01 22.38 18.15
N LEU A 25 -2.22 22.39 19.24
CA LEU A 25 -1.45 21.21 19.66
C LEU A 25 -2.36 20.03 20.01
N LYS A 26 -3.48 20.29 20.70
CA LYS A 26 -4.52 19.26 20.93
C LYS A 26 -5.11 18.77 19.60
N GLY A 27 -5.40 19.68 18.68
CA GLY A 27 -5.86 19.34 17.33
C GLY A 27 -4.90 18.39 16.61
N PHE A 28 -3.60 18.70 16.59
CA PHE A 28 -2.59 17.83 15.98
C PHE A 28 -2.57 16.45 16.63
N ASN A 29 -2.58 16.38 17.97
CA ASN A 29 -2.55 15.09 18.69
C ASN A 29 -3.81 14.24 18.48
N CYS A 30 -4.96 14.86 18.21
CA CYS A 30 -6.20 14.15 17.90
C CYS A 30 -6.28 13.66 16.45
N ILE A 31 -5.51 14.25 15.53
CA ILE A 31 -5.46 13.80 14.14
C ILE A 31 -4.55 12.57 14.08
N GLY A 32 -5.15 11.40 13.97
CA GLY A 32 -4.44 10.18 13.55
C GLY A 32 -4.00 10.34 12.09
N PHE A 33 -2.76 9.98 11.80
CA PHE A 33 -2.28 9.71 10.45
C PHE A 33 -1.63 8.33 10.54
N ASP A 34 -1.94 7.49 9.57
CA ASP A 34 -1.43 6.12 9.51
C ASP A 34 -0.55 5.99 8.27
N THR A 35 0.36 5.03 8.27
CA THR A 35 1.26 4.81 7.14
C THR A 35 0.50 4.05 6.05
N LEU A 36 0.52 4.57 4.83
CA LEU A 36 -0.09 3.94 3.67
C LEU A 36 0.91 3.88 2.54
N ASN A 37 1.23 2.68 2.08
CA ASN A 37 2.17 2.45 1.01
C ASN A 37 1.49 1.78 -0.19
N LYS A 38 2.03 2.07 -1.39
CA LYS A 38 1.61 1.40 -2.63
C LYS A 38 2.71 0.48 -3.14
N VAL A 39 2.31 -0.63 -3.71
CA VAL A 39 3.19 -1.57 -4.40
C VAL A 39 2.70 -1.74 -5.83
N TYR A 40 3.58 -1.46 -6.78
CA TYR A 40 3.34 -1.71 -8.20
C TYR A 40 4.05 -2.98 -8.63
N LEU A 41 3.29 -3.89 -9.24
CA LEU A 41 3.77 -5.14 -9.79
C LEU A 41 3.62 -5.09 -11.30
N GLU A 42 4.75 -5.00 -12.00
CA GLU A 42 4.81 -5.01 -13.45
C GLU A 42 5.16 -6.39 -13.98
N TYR A 43 4.38 -6.85 -14.93
CA TYR A 43 4.53 -8.15 -15.56
C TYR A 43 4.87 -8.00 -17.05
N ASP A 44 5.43 -9.04 -17.66
CA ASP A 44 5.62 -9.06 -19.11
C ASP A 44 4.27 -9.15 -19.84
N GLU A 45 3.31 -9.88 -19.28
CA GLU A 45 1.95 -10.05 -19.83
C GLU A 45 0.88 -10.01 -18.73
N CYS A 46 -0.31 -9.52 -19.06
CA CYS A 46 -1.48 -9.52 -18.18
C CYS A 46 -1.97 -10.97 -17.94
N TRP A 47 -1.80 -11.47 -16.72
CA TRP A 47 -2.26 -12.80 -16.31
C TRP A 47 -3.64 -12.79 -15.64
N TRP A 48 -4.15 -11.61 -15.24
CA TRP A 48 -5.45 -11.47 -14.55
C TRP A 48 -6.64 -11.30 -15.50
N GLY A 49 -6.41 -11.30 -16.82
CA GLY A 49 -7.48 -11.30 -17.82
C GLY A 49 -8.42 -10.10 -17.70
N SER A 50 -9.71 -10.36 -17.48
CA SER A 50 -10.76 -9.34 -17.34
C SER A 50 -11.10 -8.99 -15.89
N LEU A 51 -10.25 -9.36 -14.91
CA LEU A 51 -10.48 -9.01 -13.51
C LEU A 51 -10.28 -7.49 -13.32
N GLU A 52 -11.27 -6.85 -12.71
CA GLU A 52 -11.19 -5.43 -12.33
C GLU A 52 -10.37 -5.19 -11.06
N GLY A 53 -10.04 -6.25 -10.32
CA GLY A 53 -9.27 -6.21 -9.10
C GLY A 53 -9.35 -7.51 -8.32
N ILE A 54 -8.45 -7.68 -7.36
CA ILE A 54 -8.37 -8.83 -6.45
C ILE A 54 -8.31 -8.24 -5.04
N GLN A 55 -9.37 -8.40 -4.26
CA GLN A 55 -9.46 -7.82 -2.91
C GLN A 55 -9.24 -8.91 -1.86
N PHE A 56 -8.42 -8.61 -0.86
CA PHE A 56 -8.03 -9.57 0.16
C PHE A 56 -8.90 -9.43 1.40
N VAL A 57 -9.43 -10.56 1.87
CA VAL A 57 -10.14 -10.65 3.15
C VAL A 57 -9.35 -11.56 4.06
N TRP A 58 -8.70 -10.96 5.05
CA TRP A 58 -7.89 -11.68 6.02
C TRP A 58 -8.75 -12.19 7.16
N ASP A 59 -8.79 -13.51 7.36
CA ASP A 59 -9.33 -14.08 8.59
C ASP A 59 -8.36 -13.78 9.76
N SER A 60 -8.91 -13.26 10.84
CA SER A 60 -8.24 -13.06 12.14
C SER A 60 -7.47 -14.29 12.65
N ALA A 61 -7.95 -15.52 12.40
CA ALA A 61 -7.21 -16.74 12.76
C ALA A 61 -6.02 -17.01 11.83
N LYS A 62 -6.15 -16.65 10.54
CA LYS A 62 -5.10 -16.81 9.52
C LYS A 62 -3.99 -15.77 9.70
N ARG A 63 -4.35 -14.54 10.08
CA ARG A 63 -3.41 -13.50 10.54
C ARG A 63 -2.52 -14.03 11.67
N LYS A 64 -3.12 -14.72 12.65
CA LYS A 64 -2.39 -15.30 13.79
C LYS A 64 -1.39 -16.40 13.40
N LYS A 65 -1.68 -17.21 12.38
CA LYS A 65 -0.73 -18.20 11.85
C LYS A 65 0.42 -17.57 11.07
N MET A 66 0.16 -16.50 10.31
CA MET A 66 1.21 -15.77 9.58
C MET A 66 2.12 -14.98 10.55
N LEU A 67 1.57 -14.52 11.68
CA LEU A 67 2.32 -13.96 12.82
C LEU A 67 3.33 -14.93 13.45
N GLU A 68 3.22 -16.24 13.22
CA GLU A 68 4.16 -17.25 13.74
C GLU A 68 5.34 -17.51 12.78
N GLY A 69 5.34 -16.95 11.57
CA GLY A 69 6.38 -17.08 10.54
C GLY A 69 6.93 -15.73 10.08
N ASP A 70 8.01 -15.30 10.72
CA ASP A 70 8.56 -13.93 10.85
C ASP A 70 8.62 -13.02 9.61
N ASP A 71 8.75 -13.55 8.38
CA ASP A 71 9.19 -12.72 7.24
C ASP A 71 8.05 -12.16 6.36
N THR A 72 6.82 -12.67 6.49
CA THR A 72 5.68 -12.27 5.62
C THR A 72 4.58 -11.51 6.36
N LEU A 73 4.81 -11.17 7.63
CA LEU A 73 3.80 -10.58 8.50
C LEU A 73 3.13 -9.34 7.90
N TRP A 74 3.91 -8.47 7.26
CA TRP A 74 3.42 -7.23 6.66
C TRP A 74 2.33 -7.46 5.59
N THR A 75 2.33 -8.64 4.95
CA THR A 75 1.36 -8.95 3.90
C THR A 75 -0.07 -9.04 4.42
N CYS A 76 -0.28 -9.24 5.73
CA CYS A 76 -1.61 -9.26 6.34
C CYS A 76 -2.33 -7.90 6.31
N ASP A 77 -1.60 -6.82 6.01
CA ASP A 77 -2.14 -5.47 5.84
C ASP A 77 -2.25 -5.05 4.35
N LEU A 78 -1.96 -5.96 3.41
CA LEU A 78 -2.33 -5.78 2.00
C LEU A 78 -3.85 -5.81 1.84
N THR A 79 -4.42 -4.82 1.16
CA THR A 79 -5.87 -4.79 0.93
C THR A 79 -6.28 -5.54 -0.33
N GLY A 80 -5.37 -5.69 -1.29
CA GLY A 80 -5.65 -6.26 -2.60
C GLY A 80 -4.76 -5.69 -3.70
N PHE A 81 -5.06 -6.05 -4.94
CA PHE A 81 -4.40 -5.57 -6.16
C PHE A 81 -5.42 -5.19 -7.22
N ASP A 82 -5.24 -4.03 -7.84
CA ASP A 82 -6.09 -3.52 -8.90
C ASP A 82 -5.26 -3.24 -10.17
N PRO A 83 -5.79 -3.48 -11.38
CA PRO A 83 -5.14 -3.06 -12.61
C PRO A 83 -4.98 -1.54 -12.66
N VAL A 84 -3.83 -1.08 -13.13
CA VAL A 84 -3.58 0.35 -13.30
C VAL A 84 -4.12 0.81 -14.65
N VAL A 85 -5.02 1.79 -14.64
CA VAL A 85 -5.54 2.41 -15.86
C VAL A 85 -4.38 3.03 -16.66
N GLY A 86 -4.37 2.79 -17.98
CA GLY A 86 -3.29 3.21 -18.87
C GLY A 86 -2.05 2.30 -18.87
N LEU A 87 -1.91 1.35 -17.93
CA LEU A 87 -0.80 0.41 -17.86
C LEU A 87 -1.31 -1.05 -17.84
N PRO A 88 -1.43 -1.71 -19.02
CA PRO A 88 -2.15 -2.98 -19.14
C PRO A 88 -1.51 -4.16 -18.40
N ASN A 89 -0.23 -4.09 -18.08
CA ASN A 89 0.53 -5.15 -17.41
C ASN A 89 0.99 -4.76 -16.01
N VAL A 90 0.33 -3.79 -15.36
CA VAL A 90 0.68 -3.34 -14.01
C VAL A 90 -0.50 -3.49 -13.06
N LEU A 91 -0.23 -4.11 -11.91
CA LEU A 91 -1.12 -4.13 -10.75
C LEU A 91 -0.61 -3.13 -9.69
N VAL A 92 -1.53 -2.46 -9.01
CA VAL A 92 -1.26 -1.66 -7.81
C VAL A 92 -1.90 -2.31 -6.61
N GLY A 93 -1.13 -2.49 -5.54
CA GLY A 93 -1.62 -2.93 -4.24
C GLY A 93 -1.41 -1.88 -3.17
N TRP A 94 -2.30 -1.87 -2.19
CA TRP A 94 -2.27 -0.94 -1.07
C TRP A 94 -1.93 -1.69 0.22
N VAL A 95 -1.04 -1.12 1.01
CA VAL A 95 -0.62 -1.66 2.31
C VAL A 95 -0.83 -0.56 3.34
N GLY A 96 -1.62 -0.83 4.37
CA GLY A 96 -1.85 0.11 5.47
C GLY A 96 -1.17 -0.30 6.77
N GLY A 97 -1.26 0.57 7.78
CA GLY A 97 -0.95 0.23 9.16
C GLY A 97 0.51 -0.17 9.39
N GLU A 98 0.73 -1.10 10.32
CA GLU A 98 2.06 -1.59 10.69
C GLU A 98 2.75 -2.31 9.52
N GLY A 99 1.99 -3.04 8.69
CA GLY A 99 2.53 -3.69 7.50
C GLY A 99 3.12 -2.68 6.50
N ALA A 100 2.57 -1.47 6.42
CA ALA A 100 3.14 -0.42 5.57
C ALA A 100 4.51 0.04 6.05
N VAL A 101 4.74 0.09 7.36
CA VAL A 101 6.06 0.41 7.94
C VAL A 101 7.03 -0.77 7.76
N LEU A 102 6.57 -1.98 8.07
CA LEU A 102 7.39 -3.19 7.99
C LEU A 102 7.85 -3.47 6.55
N MET A 103 6.99 -3.26 5.55
CA MET A 103 7.36 -3.50 4.14
C MET A 103 8.53 -2.64 3.67
N GLU A 104 8.79 -1.48 4.30
CA GLU A 104 9.87 -0.58 3.90
C GLU A 104 11.27 -1.13 4.21
N ALA A 105 11.36 -2.09 5.13
CA ALA A 105 12.61 -2.78 5.42
C ALA A 105 13.01 -3.80 4.33
N PHE A 106 12.07 -4.19 3.45
CA PHE A 106 12.30 -5.20 2.43
C PHE A 106 12.74 -4.59 1.10
N SER A 107 13.50 -5.39 0.33
CA SER A 107 13.85 -5.05 -1.05
C SER A 107 12.63 -5.20 -1.97
N ALA A 108 12.62 -4.45 -3.08
CA ALA A 108 11.54 -4.53 -4.05
C ALA A 108 11.33 -5.96 -4.59
N ASP A 109 12.42 -6.71 -4.82
CA ASP A 109 12.33 -8.09 -5.31
C ASP A 109 11.66 -9.03 -4.30
N LEU A 110 11.97 -8.89 -3.00
CA LEU A 110 11.32 -9.67 -1.94
C LEU A 110 9.85 -9.31 -1.79
N ILE A 111 9.52 -8.02 -1.88
CA ILE A 111 8.13 -7.55 -1.87
C ILE A 111 7.35 -8.19 -3.02
N GLY A 112 7.90 -8.16 -4.24
CA GLY A 112 7.28 -8.81 -5.40
C GLY A 112 7.06 -10.32 -5.21
N GLN A 113 8.01 -11.01 -4.57
CA GLN A 113 7.88 -12.43 -4.24
C GLN A 113 6.78 -12.70 -3.21
N HIS A 114 6.74 -11.92 -2.12
CA HIS A 114 5.71 -12.04 -1.08
C HIS A 114 4.32 -11.76 -1.65
N CYS A 115 4.17 -10.69 -2.45
CA CYS A 115 2.92 -10.38 -3.13
C CYS A 115 2.47 -11.52 -4.05
N THR A 116 3.41 -12.12 -4.81
CA THR A 116 3.12 -13.26 -5.68
C THR A 116 2.67 -14.47 -4.88
N GLN A 117 3.31 -14.75 -3.74
CA GLN A 117 2.91 -15.84 -2.85
C GLN A 117 1.48 -15.66 -2.34
N VAL A 118 1.15 -14.45 -1.87
CA VAL A 118 -0.21 -14.13 -1.40
C VAL A 118 -1.24 -14.27 -2.52
N LEU A 119 -0.94 -13.74 -3.71
CA LEU A 119 -1.81 -13.86 -4.88
C LEU A 119 -2.07 -15.32 -5.24
N ARG A 120 -1.03 -16.17 -5.25
CA ARG A 120 -1.17 -17.62 -5.53
C ARG A 120 -2.03 -18.31 -4.46
N GLU A 121 -1.84 -17.97 -3.20
CA GLU A 121 -2.61 -18.56 -2.10
C GLU A 121 -4.10 -18.18 -2.15
N ILE A 122 -4.40 -16.90 -2.38
CA ILE A 122 -5.77 -16.39 -2.38
C ILE A 122 -6.54 -16.82 -3.63
N THR A 123 -5.90 -16.79 -4.79
CA THR A 123 -6.54 -17.19 -6.07
C THR A 123 -6.55 -18.70 -6.29
N GLY A 124 -5.72 -19.45 -5.57
CA GLY A 124 -5.48 -20.87 -5.82
C GLY A 124 -4.71 -21.16 -7.11
N ASN A 125 -4.22 -20.13 -7.80
CA ASN A 125 -3.49 -20.27 -9.06
C ASN A 125 -1.98 -20.23 -8.81
N THR A 126 -1.30 -21.37 -8.93
CA THR A 126 0.16 -21.48 -8.73
C THR A 126 0.99 -20.99 -9.93
N GLU A 127 0.37 -20.75 -11.08
CA GLU A 127 1.04 -20.33 -12.32
C GLU A 127 1.26 -18.83 -12.42
N ILE A 128 0.73 -18.03 -11.46
CA ILE A 128 0.95 -16.57 -11.43
C ILE A 128 2.46 -16.29 -11.46
N PRO A 129 2.97 -15.54 -12.45
CA PRO A 129 4.40 -15.27 -12.58
C PRO A 129 4.90 -14.35 -11.47
N ILE A 130 6.21 -14.34 -11.25
CA ILE A 130 6.85 -13.29 -10.43
C ILE A 130 6.88 -12.01 -11.28
N PRO A 131 6.57 -10.83 -10.70
CA PRO A 131 6.66 -9.56 -11.42
C PRO A 131 8.09 -9.32 -11.92
N LYS A 132 8.19 -8.81 -13.14
CA LYS A 132 9.46 -8.38 -13.75
C LYS A 132 10.08 -7.23 -12.97
N ARG A 133 9.23 -6.31 -12.50
CA ARG A 133 9.64 -5.15 -11.72
C ARG A 133 8.62 -4.93 -10.62
N CYS A 134 9.13 -4.77 -9.42
CA CYS A 134 8.35 -4.32 -8.28
C CYS A 134 8.82 -2.90 -7.92
N THR A 135 7.89 -2.01 -7.61
CA THR A 135 8.20 -0.67 -7.12
C THR A 135 7.28 -0.35 -5.97
N ARG A 136 7.84 0.00 -4.82
CA ARG A 136 7.06 0.53 -3.70
C ARG A 136 7.13 2.05 -3.74
N CYS A 137 6.03 2.72 -3.43
CA CYS A 137 6.02 4.16 -3.24
C CYS A 137 5.65 4.42 -1.78
N CYS A 138 6.64 4.89 -1.03
CA CYS A 138 6.40 5.49 0.27
C CYS A 138 5.81 6.90 0.03
N GLU A 139 4.89 7.35 0.88
CA GLU A 139 4.28 8.69 0.75
C GLU A 139 5.32 9.82 0.60
N GLU A 140 6.54 9.65 1.15
CA GLU A 140 7.64 10.60 1.00
C GLU A 140 8.25 10.69 -0.42
N GLU A 141 8.15 9.63 -1.26
CA GLU A 141 8.66 9.63 -2.64
C GLU A 141 7.65 10.13 -3.69
N MET A 142 6.37 10.29 -3.34
CA MET A 142 5.34 10.74 -4.28
C MET A 142 5.57 12.18 -4.78
N ALA A 143 6.37 12.98 -4.06
CA ALA A 143 6.74 14.32 -4.49
C ALA A 143 7.87 14.37 -5.53
N THR A 144 8.61 13.27 -5.74
CA THR A 144 9.85 13.26 -6.54
C THR A 144 9.84 12.29 -7.72
N SER A 145 8.91 11.32 -7.77
CA SER A 145 8.83 10.34 -8.86
C SER A 145 7.75 10.67 -9.92
N PRO A 146 8.12 10.98 -11.18
CA PRO A 146 7.17 11.28 -12.27
C PRO A 146 6.22 10.12 -12.60
N LEU A 147 6.66 8.89 -12.35
CA LEU A 147 5.87 7.67 -12.54
C LEU A 147 4.77 7.55 -11.50
N ALA A 148 5.04 7.88 -10.23
CA ALA A 148 4.06 7.85 -9.15
C ALA A 148 2.93 8.89 -9.37
N CYS A 149 3.28 10.12 -9.77
CA CYS A 149 2.27 11.15 -10.10
C CYS A 149 1.36 10.76 -11.27
N SER A 150 1.89 10.05 -12.27
CA SER A 150 1.11 9.67 -13.45
C SER A 150 0.08 8.57 -13.14
N ILE A 151 0.37 7.69 -12.18
CA ILE A 151 -0.48 6.56 -11.82
C ILE A 151 -1.61 6.97 -10.86
N ASP A 152 -1.37 7.95 -9.99
CA ASP A 152 -2.36 8.42 -9.00
C ASP A 152 -3.51 9.24 -9.58
N ASN A 153 -3.26 9.92 -10.70
CA ASN A 153 -4.28 10.74 -11.34
C ASN A 153 -5.44 9.91 -11.95
N ASP A 154 -5.26 8.59 -12.10
CA ASP A 154 -6.21 7.70 -12.78
C ASP A 154 -7.05 6.84 -11.81
N THR A 155 -6.66 6.73 -10.53
CA THR A 155 -7.31 5.83 -9.55
C THR A 155 -8.45 6.46 -8.75
N SER A 156 -8.85 7.70 -9.06
CA SER A 156 -9.81 8.48 -8.25
C SER A 156 -11.30 8.09 -8.37
N ASN A 157 -11.67 7.04 -9.12
CA ASN A 157 -13.07 6.62 -9.24
C ASN A 157 -13.24 5.13 -8.89
N ARG A 158 -13.66 4.85 -7.65
CA ARG A 158 -13.87 3.49 -7.11
C ARG A 158 -15.27 2.95 -7.45
N ALA A 159 -15.34 1.75 -8.01
CA ALA A 159 -16.47 0.83 -7.85
C ALA A 159 -15.96 -0.43 -7.13
N LEU A 160 -16.54 -0.74 -5.97
CA LEU A 160 -16.13 -1.87 -5.13
C LEU A 160 -16.89 -3.12 -5.54
N ALA A 161 -16.21 -4.15 -6.04
CA ALA A 161 -16.77 -5.50 -6.18
C ALA A 161 -16.07 -6.44 -5.19
N VAL A 162 -16.79 -6.86 -4.16
CA VAL A 162 -16.33 -7.83 -3.15
C VAL A 162 -16.67 -9.23 -3.65
N ILE A 163 -15.67 -10.04 -3.98
CA ILE A 163 -15.89 -11.47 -4.28
C ILE A 163 -15.68 -12.24 -2.98
N GLY A 164 -16.78 -12.49 -2.28
CA GLY A 164 -16.82 -13.46 -1.19
C GLY A 164 -16.95 -14.86 -1.77
N SER A 165 -16.02 -15.76 -1.45
CA SER A 165 -16.25 -17.21 -1.63
C SER A 165 -17.22 -17.71 -0.54
N PRO A 166 -18.04 -18.74 -0.84
CA PRO A 166 -19.24 -19.13 -0.09
C PRO A 166 -19.02 -19.63 1.34
#